data_AF-U2Q6E1-F1
#
_entry.id   AF-U2Q6E1-F1
#
_cell.length_a   1.000
_cell.length_b   1.000
_cell.length_c   1.000
_cell.angle_alpha   90.00
_cell.angle_beta   90.00
_cell.angle_gamma   90.00
#
_symmetry.space_group_name_H-M   'P 1'
#
loop_
_entity.id
_entity.type
_entity.pdbx_description
1 polymer ?
#
loop_
_entity_poly.entity_id
_entity_poly.type
_entity_poly.pdbx_seq_one_letter_code
_entity_poly.pdbx_strand_id
1 'polypeptide(L)'
;MDTICREYIKQTQMLFPIIRKKERIYLKSLYNNLIEYCDINKISNLQELFHEYGSPTQIVQEYLSSLNESDLKNCLKRKHIKKILFICCVTVPAILIITFSVRLYLWNNLQKQVYSNIQMNTDPNTIYFIGDELNGNQTK
;
A
#
# COMPACT_ATOMS: atom_id res chain seq x y z
N MET A 1 13.92 2.28 -24.90
CA MET A 1 12.72 1.84 -25.64
C MET A 1 11.64 1.37 -24.67
N ASP A 2 11.95 0.45 -23.75
CA ASP A 2 10.99 -0.01 -22.72
C ASP A 2 10.29 1.12 -21.91
N THR A 3 11.00 2.21 -21.63
CA THR A 3 10.44 3.37 -20.90
C THR A 3 9.27 4.04 -21.64
N ILE A 4 9.29 4.11 -22.97
CA ILE A 4 8.26 4.76 -23.79
C ILE A 4 7.03 3.86 -23.87
N CYS A 5 7.21 2.56 -24.12
CA CYS A 5 6.13 1.58 -24.14
C CYS A 5 5.42 1.49 -22.77
N ARG A 6 6.20 1.55 -21.67
CA ARG A 6 5.63 1.60 -20.32
C ARG A 6 4.84 2.86 -20.07
N GLU A 7 5.32 4.02 -20.53
CA GLU A 7 4.61 5.28 -20.36
C GLU A 7 3.29 5.30 -21.13
N TYR A 8 3.29 4.79 -22.37
CA TYR A 8 2.06 4.58 -23.15
C TYR A 8 1.06 3.73 -22.38
N ILE A 9 1.45 2.53 -21.94
CA ILE A 9 0.57 1.60 -21.23
C ILE A 9 0.07 2.20 -19.92
N LYS A 10 0.90 2.96 -19.21
CA LYS A 10 0.51 3.64 -17.98
C LYS A 10 -0.59 4.68 -18.24
N GLN A 11 -0.48 5.46 -19.31
CA GLN A 11 -1.53 6.40 -19.70
C GLN A 11 -2.82 5.68 -20.10
N THR A 12 -2.73 4.62 -20.91
CA THR A 12 -3.88 3.78 -21.28
C THR A 12 -4.54 3.16 -20.05
N GLN A 13 -3.74 2.68 -19.09
CA GLN A 13 -4.19 2.07 -17.85
C GLN A 13 -4.98 3.05 -16.95
N MET A 14 -4.58 4.32 -16.89
CA MET A 14 -5.25 5.35 -16.09
C MET A 14 -6.67 5.68 -16.57
N LEU A 15 -6.96 5.43 -17.84
CA LEU A 15 -8.27 5.70 -18.43
C LEU A 15 -9.31 4.63 -18.08
N PHE A 16 -8.88 3.46 -17.57
CA PHE A 16 -9.79 2.42 -17.15
C PHE A 16 -10.38 2.72 -15.76
N PRO A 17 -11.71 2.67 -15.59
CA PRO A 17 -12.33 2.89 -14.27
C PRO A 17 -11.98 1.79 -13.27
N ILE A 18 -11.77 0.55 -13.75
CA ILE A 18 -11.30 -0.60 -12.98
C ILE A 18 -10.53 -1.53 -13.90
N ILE A 19 -9.37 -2.00 -13.45
CA ILE A 19 -8.56 -2.97 -14.17
C ILE A 19 -8.86 -4.36 -13.62
N ARG A 20 -9.63 -5.16 -14.35
CA ARG A 20 -9.95 -6.55 -13.96
C ARG A 20 -9.01 -7.51 -14.70
N LYS A 21 -9.25 -8.80 -14.53
CA LYS A 21 -8.41 -9.85 -15.14
C LYS A 21 -8.36 -9.72 -16.67
N LYS A 22 -9.49 -9.43 -17.33
CA LYS A 22 -9.56 -9.24 -18.79
C LYS A 22 -8.74 -8.03 -19.25
N GLU A 23 -8.92 -6.88 -18.59
CA GLU A 23 -8.18 -5.65 -18.90
C GLU A 23 -6.68 -5.80 -18.63
N ARG A 24 -6.28 -6.53 -17.57
CA ARG A 24 -4.87 -6.85 -17.32
C ARG A 24 -4.25 -7.69 -18.43
N ILE A 25 -5.00 -8.70 -18.92
CA ILE A 25 -4.52 -9.56 -20.01
C ILE A 25 -4.41 -8.74 -21.30
N TYR A 26 -5.40 -7.91 -21.60
CA TYR A 26 -5.38 -7.01 -22.75
C TYR A 26 -4.18 -6.04 -22.72
N LEU A 27 -4.00 -5.30 -21.61
CA LEU A 27 -2.88 -4.35 -21.45
C LEU A 27 -1.52 -5.04 -21.54
N LYS A 28 -1.40 -6.27 -21.03
CA LYS A 28 -0.17 -7.05 -21.14
C LYS A 28 0.12 -7.48 -22.57
N SER A 29 -0.91 -7.91 -23.30
CA SER A 29 -0.80 -8.25 -24.73
C SER A 29 -0.39 -7.01 -25.54
N LEU A 30 -1.06 -5.88 -25.31
CA LEU A 30 -0.74 -4.60 -25.95
C LEU A 30 0.70 -4.18 -25.67
N TYR A 31 1.16 -4.27 -24.41
CA TYR A 31 2.53 -3.94 -24.04
C TYR A 31 3.56 -4.80 -24.77
N ASN A 32 3.34 -6.11 -24.86
CA ASN A 32 4.25 -7.01 -25.58
C ASN A 32 4.34 -6.65 -27.06
N ASN A 33 3.19 -6.37 -27.70
CA ASN A 33 3.15 -5.94 -29.10
C ASN A 33 3.88 -4.60 -29.30
N LEU A 34 3.72 -3.66 -28.35
CA LEU A 34 4.42 -2.36 -28.41
C LEU A 34 5.94 -2.51 -28.25
N ILE A 35 6.41 -3.42 -27.40
CA ILE A 35 7.85 -3.69 -27.26
C ILE A 35 8.40 -4.23 -28.58
N GLU A 36 7.76 -5.25 -29.14
CA GLU A 36 8.19 -5.86 -30.40
C GLU A 36 8.24 -4.82 -31.54
N TYR A 37 7.22 -3.97 -31.62
CA TYR A 37 7.16 -2.89 -32.60
C TYR A 37 8.24 -1.82 -32.38
N CYS A 38 8.47 -1.40 -31.13
CA CYS A 38 9.49 -0.41 -30.81
C CYS A 38 10.91 -0.94 -31.04
N ASP A 39 11.16 -2.23 -30.80
CA ASP A 39 12.46 -2.87 -31.03
C ASP A 39 12.78 -2.98 -32.53
N ILE A 40 11.79 -3.32 -33.37
CA ILE A 40 11.96 -3.42 -34.83
C ILE A 40 12.19 -2.03 -35.46
N ASN A 41 11.36 -1.05 -35.09
CA ASN A 41 11.36 0.26 -35.74
C ASN A 41 12.28 1.30 -35.08
N LYS A 42 12.99 0.92 -34.01
CA LYS A 42 13.86 1.79 -33.19
C LYS A 42 13.20 3.11 -32.77
N ILE A 43 11.91 3.03 -32.44
CA ILE A 43 11.12 4.21 -32.08
C ILE A 43 11.70 4.85 -30.82
N SER A 44 11.96 6.15 -30.92
CA SER A 44 12.57 6.94 -29.86
C SER A 44 11.60 7.99 -29.28
N ASN A 45 10.39 8.11 -29.84
CA ASN A 45 9.41 9.11 -29.43
C ASN A 45 8.02 8.50 -29.13
N LEU A 46 7.38 8.96 -28.05
CA LEU A 46 6.03 8.57 -27.66
C LEU A 46 4.97 9.04 -28.68
N GLN A 47 5.20 10.17 -29.34
CA GLN A 47 4.25 10.73 -30.32
C GLN A 47 4.12 9.85 -31.57
N GLU A 48 5.21 9.22 -32.02
CA GLU A 48 5.16 8.26 -33.13
C GLU A 48 4.30 7.05 -32.77
N LEU A 49 4.38 6.60 -31.51
CA LEU A 49 3.54 5.52 -31.00
C LEU A 49 2.06 5.92 -30.96
N PHE A 50 1.75 7.17 -30.60
CA PHE A 50 0.38 7.71 -30.65
C PHE A 50 -0.15 7.84 -32.07
N HIS A 51 0.69 8.13 -33.05
CA HIS A 51 0.29 8.21 -34.45
C HIS A 51 -0.03 6.82 -35.01
N GLU A 52 0.81 5.83 -34.75
CA GLU A 52 0.68 4.49 -35.33
C GLU A 52 -0.38 3.64 -34.63
N TYR A 53 -0.35 3.60 -33.30
CA TYR A 53 -1.28 2.80 -32.50
C TYR A 53 -2.55 3.57 -32.11
N GLY A 54 -2.57 4.88 -32.33
CA GLY A 54 -3.63 5.75 -31.84
C GLY A 54 -3.40 6.24 -30.41
N SER A 55 -4.17 7.26 -30.05
CA SER A 55 -4.17 7.83 -28.70
C SER A 55 -4.58 6.77 -27.66
N PRO A 56 -4.01 6.80 -26.44
CA PRO A 56 -4.46 5.95 -25.34
C PRO A 56 -5.98 5.98 -25.12
N THR A 57 -6.62 7.13 -25.36
CA THR A 57 -8.08 7.29 -25.28
C THR A 57 -8.82 6.54 -26.38
N GLN A 58 -8.31 6.59 -27.60
CA GLN A 58 -8.91 5.89 -28.74
C GLN A 58 -8.82 4.38 -28.56
N ILE A 59 -7.65 3.87 -28.16
CA ILE A 59 -7.46 2.44 -27.88
C ILE A 59 -8.44 1.97 -26.79
N VAL A 60 -8.57 2.72 -25.71
CA VAL A 60 -9.50 2.36 -24.62
C VAL A 60 -10.94 2.38 -25.09
N GLN A 61 -11.33 3.38 -25.88
CA GLN A 61 -12.67 3.48 -26.45
C GLN A 61 -12.98 2.33 -27.40
N GLU A 62 -12.03 1.94 -28.25
CA GLU A 62 -12.15 0.81 -29.17
C GLU A 62 -12.28 -0.50 -28.40
N TYR A 63 -11.42 -0.72 -27.40
CA TYR A 63 -11.52 -1.88 -26.50
C TYR A 63 -12.89 -1.92 -25.81
N LEU A 64 -13.35 -0.82 -25.21
CA LEU A 64 -14.65 -0.77 -24.53
C LEU A 64 -15.82 -0.97 -25.49
N SER A 65 -15.71 -0.50 -26.73
CA SER A 65 -16.73 -0.68 -27.77
C SER A 65 -16.76 -2.11 -28.30
N SER A 66 -15.64 -2.83 -28.25
CA SER A 66 -15.57 -4.26 -28.60
C SER A 66 -16.15 -5.18 -27.52
N LEU A 67 -16.41 -4.68 -26.32
CA LEU A 67 -16.97 -5.48 -25.22
C LEU A 67 -18.49 -5.67 -25.39
N ASN A 68 -18.97 -6.86 -25.06
CA ASN A 68 -20.40 -7.14 -24.97
C ASN A 68 -21.07 -6.27 -23.88
N GLU A 69 -22.35 -5.94 -24.04
CA GLU A 69 -23.12 -5.12 -23.08
C GLU A 69 -23.05 -5.64 -21.64
N SER A 70 -23.04 -6.96 -21.47
CA SER A 70 -22.95 -7.62 -20.17
C SER A 70 -21.59 -7.39 -19.48
N ASP A 71 -20.50 -7.43 -20.25
CA ASP A 71 -19.15 -7.16 -19.78
C ASP A 71 -18.97 -5.67 -19.48
N LEU A 72 -19.45 -4.78 -20.35
CA LEU A 72 -19.42 -3.33 -20.14
C LEU A 72 -20.21 -2.92 -18.88
N LYS A 73 -21.43 -3.44 -18.73
CA LYS A 73 -22.26 -3.23 -17.54
C LYS A 73 -21.56 -3.76 -16.29
N ASN A 74 -20.87 -4.89 -16.40
CA ASN A 74 -20.09 -5.41 -15.28
C ASN A 74 -18.91 -4.49 -14.97
N CYS A 75 -18.15 -3.98 -15.95
CA CYS A 75 -17.07 -3.01 -15.75
C CYS A 75 -17.55 -1.72 -15.06
N LEU A 76 -18.73 -1.24 -15.44
CA LEU A 76 -19.38 -0.06 -14.85
C LEU A 76 -20.17 -0.34 -13.56
N LYS A 77 -20.34 -1.59 -13.13
CA LYS A 77 -21.04 -1.93 -11.88
C LYS A 77 -20.23 -1.43 -10.68
N ARG A 78 -20.49 -0.17 -10.34
CA ARG A 78 -19.99 0.60 -9.19
C ARG A 78 -20.30 -0.07 -7.85
N LYS A 79 -21.21 -1.06 -7.82
CA LYS A 79 -21.58 -1.83 -6.62
C LYS A 79 -20.38 -2.55 -5.99
N HIS A 80 -19.48 -3.13 -6.79
CA HIS A 80 -18.29 -3.81 -6.27
C HIS A 80 -17.22 -2.81 -5.77
N ILE A 81 -17.06 -1.68 -6.45
CA ILE A 81 -16.15 -0.59 -6.00
C ILE A 81 -16.61 -0.05 -4.65
N LYS A 82 -17.89 0.29 -4.51
CA LYS A 82 -18.44 0.82 -3.25
C LYS A 82 -18.28 -0.18 -2.10
N LYS A 83 -18.44 -1.48 -2.38
CA LYS A 83 -18.25 -2.54 -1.38
C LYS A 83 -16.79 -2.64 -0.92
N ILE A 84 -15.84 -2.62 -1.85
CA ILE A 84 -14.39 -2.65 -1.53
C ILE A 84 -14.00 -1.39 -0.74
N LEU A 85 -14.42 -0.21 -1.20
CA LEU A 85 -14.17 1.06 -0.51
C LEU A 85 -14.70 1.04 0.93
N PHE A 86 -15.92 0.53 1.12
CA PHE A 86 -16.53 0.39 2.44
C PHE A 86 -15.73 -0.54 3.35
N ILE A 87 -15.30 -1.70 2.84
CA ILE A 87 -14.47 -2.65 3.60
C ILE A 87 -13.14 -2.02 4.02
N CYS A 88 -12.44 -1.33 3.11
CA CYS A 88 -11.20 -0.63 3.45
C CYS A 88 -11.44 0.47 4.49
N CYS A 89 -12.51 1.24 4.33
CA CYS A 89 -12.87 2.31 5.25
C CYS A 89 -13.16 1.83 6.67
N VAL A 90 -13.67 0.60 6.84
CA VAL A 90 -13.96 0.01 8.17
C VAL A 90 -12.74 -0.72 8.75
N THR A 91 -11.99 -1.46 7.93
CA THR A 91 -10.87 -2.30 8.40
C THR A 91 -9.65 -1.50 8.81
N VAL A 92 -9.30 -0.44 8.07
CA VAL A 92 -8.15 0.42 8.37
C VAL A 92 -8.26 1.09 9.75
N PRO A 93 -9.37 1.77 10.12
CA PRO A 93 -9.49 2.37 11.44
C PRO A 93 -9.57 1.32 12.55
N ALA A 94 -10.17 0.15 12.31
CA ALA A 94 -10.19 -0.92 13.30
C ALA A 94 -8.76 -1.38 13.68
N ILE A 95 -7.87 -1.53 12.71
CA ILE A 95 -6.46 -1.89 12.95
C ILE A 95 -5.74 -0.76 13.71
N LEU A 96 -5.99 0.50 13.32
CA LEU A 96 -5.41 1.65 14.04
C LEU A 96 -5.85 1.69 15.51
N ILE A 97 -7.14 1.46 15.79
CA ILE A 97 -7.66 1.41 17.16
C ILE A 97 -6.98 0.30 17.95
N ILE A 98 -6.86 -0.92 17.40
CA ILE A 98 -6.20 -2.05 18.08
C ILE A 98 -4.75 -1.72 18.40
N THR A 99 -3.99 -1.21 17.42
CA THR A 99 -2.57 -0.86 17.65
C THR A 99 -2.41 0.25 18.68
N PHE A 100 -3.30 1.25 18.67
CA PHE A 100 -3.31 2.33 19.65
C PHE A 100 -3.64 1.82 21.06
N SER A 101 -4.63 0.94 21.19
CA SER A 101 -4.99 0.31 22.47
C SER A 101 -3.83 -0.50 23.07
N VAL A 102 -3.11 -1.28 22.26
CA VAL A 102 -1.94 -2.05 22.73
C VAL A 102 -0.83 -1.12 23.22
N ARG A 103 -0.54 -0.03 22.50
CA ARG A 103 0.47 0.94 22.95
C ARG A 103 0.08 1.61 24.27
N LEU A 104 -1.19 1.99 24.42
CA LEU A 104 -1.70 2.57 25.67
C LEU A 104 -1.59 1.59 26.84
N TYR A 105 -1.93 0.32 26.61
CA TYR A 105 -1.82 -0.71 27.64
C TYR A 105 -0.36 -0.91 28.09
N LEU A 106 0.58 -1.00 27.14
CA LEU A 106 1.99 -1.16 27.45
C LEU A 106 2.53 0.07 28.21
N TRP A 107 2.16 1.28 27.79
CA TRP A 107 2.56 2.51 28.47
C TRP A 107 2.08 2.54 29.92
N ASN A 108 0.81 2.21 30.16
CA ASN A 108 0.25 2.17 31.51
C ASN A 108 0.92 1.10 32.38
N ASN A 109 1.24 -0.06 31.80
CA ASN A 109 1.94 -1.14 32.53
C ASN A 109 3.37 -0.74 32.92
N LEU A 110 4.10 -0.07 32.01
CA LEU A 110 5.43 0.45 32.30
C LEU A 110 5.41 1.49 33.41
N GLN A 111 4.43 2.41 33.38
CA GLN A 111 4.25 3.40 34.45
C GLN A 111 4.07 2.70 35.81
N LYS A 112 3.19 1.69 35.89
CA LYS A 112 2.97 0.93 37.13
C LYS A 112 4.25 0.26 37.65
N GLN A 113 5.05 -0.35 36.78
CA GLN A 113 6.33 -0.95 37.19
C GLN A 113 7.32 0.10 37.71
N VAL A 114 7.40 1.26 37.05
CA VAL A 114 8.27 2.35 37.49
C VAL A 114 7.84 2.89 38.85
N TYR A 115 6.53 3.09 39.07
CA TYR A 115 6.02 3.55 40.37
C TYR A 115 6.28 2.55 41.51
N SER A 116 6.08 1.25 41.28
CA SER A 116 6.39 0.23 42.30
C SER A 116 7.88 0.15 42.62
N ASN A 117 8.74 0.26 41.60
CA ASN A 117 10.19 0.20 41.78
C ASN A 117 10.72 1.43 42.54
N ILE A 118 10.18 2.62 42.26
CA ILE A 118 10.51 3.84 43.01
C ILE A 118 10.06 3.69 44.46
N GLN A 119 8.84 3.17 44.71
CA GLN A 119 8.33 2.98 46.07
C GLN A 119 9.14 1.97 46.88
N MET A 120 9.57 0.84 46.29
CA MET A 120 10.48 -0.12 46.94
C MET A 120 11.85 0.47 47.28
N ASN A 121 12.38 1.35 46.41
CA ASN A 121 13.68 1.97 46.59
C ASN A 121 13.64 3.18 47.55
N THR A 122 12.45 3.72 47.80
CA THR A 122 12.22 4.83 48.74
C THR A 122 11.82 4.32 50.13
N ASP A 123 11.59 3.01 50.29
CA ASP A 123 11.31 2.41 51.60
C ASP A 123 12.55 2.56 52.50
N PRO A 124 12.43 3.18 53.69
CA PRO A 124 13.55 3.38 54.60
C PRO A 124 14.29 2.07 54.88
N ASN A 125 13.59 0.93 55.00
CA ASN A 125 14.24 -0.36 55.24
C ASN A 125 15.24 -0.72 54.13
N THR A 126 14.87 -0.55 52.86
CA THR A 126 15.75 -0.85 51.71
C THR A 126 16.97 0.07 51.67
N ILE A 127 16.81 1.35 52.03
CA ILE A 127 17.92 2.33 52.08
C ILE A 127 18.94 1.95 53.16
N TYR A 128 18.48 1.48 54.33
CA TYR A 128 19.38 1.02 55.40
C TYR A 128 20.16 -0.25 54.99
N PHE A 129 19.53 -1.21 54.34
CA PHE A 129 20.21 -2.43 53.84
C PHE A 129 21.32 -2.11 52.83
N ILE A 130 21.09 -1.19 51.89
CA ILE A 130 22.10 -0.77 50.90
C ILE A 130 23.26 -0.01 51.57
N GLY A 131 22.95 0.82 52.58
CA GLY A 131 23.96 1.53 53.37
C GLY A 131 24.88 0.58 54.14
N ASP A 132 24.34 -0.50 54.71
CA ASP A 132 25.12 -1.50 55.45
C ASP A 132 25.99 -2.36 54.51
N GLU A 133 25.50 -2.77 53.34
CA GLU A 133 26.32 -3.50 52.35
C GLU A 133 27.48 -2.68 51.79
N LEU A 134 27.26 -1.38 51.53
CA LEU A 134 28.32 -0.47 51.07
C LEU A 134 29.40 -0.26 52.15
N ASN A 135 29.00 -0.20 53.42
CA ASN A 135 29.92 -0.01 54.54
C ASN A 135 30.70 -1.30 54.86
N GLY A 136 30.05 -2.48 54.73
CA GLY A 136 30.69 -3.79 54.91
C GLY A 136 31.70 -4.17 53.82
N ASN A 137 31.52 -3.69 52.58
CA ASN A 137 32.48 -3.92 51.50
C ASN A 137 33.71 -2.98 51.53
N GLN A 138 33.70 -1.93 52.37
CA GLN A 138 34.87 -1.06 52.58
C GLN A 138 35.78 -1.53 53.73
N THR A 139 35.34 -2.53 54.52
CA THR A 139 36.06 -3.02 55.71
C THR A 139 36.79 -4.35 55.50
N LYS A 140 37.02 -4.77 54.25
CA LYS A 140 37.74 -6.01 53.90
C LYS A 140 38.98 -5.77 53.05
#